data_AF-A0A2N2TN76-F1
#
_entry.id   AF-A0A2N2TN76-F1
#
_cell.length_a   1.000
_cell.length_b   1.000
_cell.length_c   1.000
_cell.angle_alpha   90.00
_cell.angle_beta   90.00
_cell.angle_gamma   90.00
#
_symmetry.space_group_name_H-M   'P 1'
#
loop_
_entity.id
_entity.type
_entity.pdbx_description
1 polymer ?
#
loop_
_entity_poly.entity_id
_entity_poly.type
_entity_poly.pdbx_seq_one_letter_code
_entity_poly.pdbx_strand_id
1 'polypeptide(L)' 'MALNPTHLLWLDMEMTGLSPETDCIIELAIVVTDADLNT' A
#
# COMPACT_ATOMS: atom_id res chain seq x y z
N MET A 1 2.45 21.26 0.94
CA MET A 1 2.93 20.10 1.73
C MET A 1 4.03 19.44 0.91
N ALA A 2 5.26 19.44 1.39
CA ALA A 2 6.36 18.79 0.70
C ALA A 2 6.31 17.28 1.00
N LEU A 3 6.44 16.45 -0.04
CA LEU A 3 6.64 15.01 0.13
C LEU A 3 8.01 14.82 0.78
N ASN A 4 8.05 14.19 1.95
CA ASN A 4 9.30 13.74 2.52
C ASN A 4 9.76 12.50 1.74
N PRO A 5 10.87 12.54 1.00
CA PRO A 5 11.31 11.42 0.15
C PRO A 5 11.68 10.16 0.95
N THR A 6 11.74 10.24 2.28
CA THR A 6 12.10 9.12 3.16
C THR A 6 10.91 8.41 3.78
N HIS A 7 9.67 8.88 3.60
CA HIS A 7 8.51 8.16 4.12
C HIS A 7 8.30 6.85 3.36
N LEU A 8 7.96 5.81 4.11
CA LEU A 8 7.65 4.49 3.58
C LEU A 8 6.14 4.36 3.41
N LEU A 9 5.71 3.80 2.28
CA LEU A 9 4.31 3.47 2.01
C LEU A 9 4.16 1.96 2.10
N TRP A 10 3.40 1.52 3.09
CA TRP A 10 2.97 0.14 3.25
C TRP A 10 1.65 -0.04 2.53
N LEU A 11 1.56 -1.10 1.74
CA LEU A 11 0.38 -1.41 0.95
C LEU A 11 0.05 -2.89 1.11
N ASP A 12 -1.22 -3.14 1.40
CA ASP A 12 -1.81 -4.46 1.42
C ASP A 12 -3.08 -4.45 0.57
N MET A 13 -3.32 -5.56 -0.12
CA MET A 13 -4.38 -5.68 -1.11
C MET A 13 -5.02 -7.06 -1.03
N GLU A 14 -6.35 -7.06 -1.07
CA GLU A 14 -7.15 -8.27 -1.23
C GLU A 14 -7.73 -8.32 -2.63
N MET A 15 -7.66 -9.51 -3.25
CA MET A 15 -8.08 -9.73 -4.63
C MET A 15 -9.04 -10.92 -4.72
N THR A 16 -9.85 -10.95 -5.77
CA THR A 16 -10.74 -12.09 -6.05
C THR A 16 -9.97 -13.37 -6.40
N GLY A 17 -8.69 -13.26 -6.77
CA GLY A 17 -7.83 -14.36 -7.18
C GLY A 17 -6.41 -13.89 -7.48
N LEU A 18 -5.61 -14.73 -8.15
CA LEU A 18 -4.17 -14.54 -8.35
C LEU A 18 -3.79 -14.06 -9.75
N SER A 19 -4.75 -13.94 -10.68
CA SER A 19 -4.51 -13.59 -12.08
C SER A 19 -4.92 -12.13 -12.35
N PRO A 20 -3.99 -11.18 -12.48
CA PRO A 20 -4.32 -9.76 -12.65
C PRO A 20 -5.08 -9.42 -13.94
N GLU A 21 -5.04 -10.29 -14.96
CA GLU A 21 -5.77 -10.08 -16.21
C GLU A 21 -7.28 -10.33 -16.05
N THR A 22 -7.68 -11.10 -15.04
CA THR A 22 -9.06 -11.58 -14.86
C THR A 22 -9.64 -11.26 -13.49
N ASP A 23 -8.79 -11.24 -12.46
CA ASP A 23 -9.16 -10.97 -11.08
C ASP A 23 -9.09 -9.48 -10.78
N CYS A 24 -9.92 -9.04 -9.83
CA CYS A 24 -10.05 -7.65 -9.44
C CYS A 24 -9.62 -7.44 -7.99
N ILE A 25 -9.19 -6.22 -7.69
CA ILE A 25 -8.90 -5.76 -6.33
C ILE A 25 -10.24 -5.48 -5.64
N ILE A 26 -10.41 -5.97 -4.42
CA ILE A 26 -11.64 -5.79 -3.63
C ILE A 26 -11.41 -4.97 -2.36
N GLU A 27 -10.18 -4.93 -1.84
CA GLU A 27 -9.80 -4.09 -0.71
C GLU A 27 -8.38 -3.56 -0.88
N LEU A 28 -8.12 -2.37 -0.32
CA LEU A 28 -6.80 -1.76 -0.28
C LEU A 28 -6.61 -1.01 1.04
N ALA A 29 -5.52 -1.32 1.73
CA ALA A 29 -5.10 -0.62 2.94
C ALA A 29 -3.72 0.00 2.72
N ILE A 30 -3.54 1.24 3.19
CA ILE A 30 -2.27 1.97 3.13
C ILE A 30 -1.93 2.50 4.52
N VAL A 31 -0.66 2.34 4.91
CA VAL A 31 -0.08 2.99 6.09
C VAL A 31 1.17 3.73 5.64
N VAL A 32 1.35 4.96 6.12
CA VAL A 32 2.56 5.75 5.90
C VAL A 32 3.36 5.75 7.18
N THR A 33 4.65 5.44 7.10
CA THR A 33 5.57 5.55 8.24
C THR A 33 6.79 6.37 7.88
N ASP A 34 7.50 6.87 8.88
CA ASP A 34 8.90 7.28 8.72
C ASP A 34 9.83 6.06 8.55
N ALA A 35 11.14 6.33 8.44
CA ALA A 35 12.16 5.29 8.28
C ALA A 35 12.37 4.44 9.55
N ASP A 36 11.93 4.95 10.72
CA ASP A 36 11.97 4.26 12.01
C ASP A 36 10.64 3.54 12.32
N LEU A 37 9.74 3.47 11.34
CA LEU A 37 8.44 2.80 11.39
C LEU A 37 7.39 3.46 12.30
N ASN A 38 7.57 4.73 12.64
CA ASN A 38 6.53 5.49 13.34
C ASN A 38 5.47 6.00 12.35
N THR A 39 4.21 5.96 12.78
CA THR A 39 3.01 6.40 12.04
C THR A 39 2.62 7.83 12.35
#